data_AF-A0A095Y493-F1
#
_entry.id   AF-A0A095Y493-F1
#
_cell.length_a   1.000
_cell.length_b   1.000
_cell.length_c   1.000
_cell.angle_alpha   90.00
_cell.angle_beta   90.00
_cell.angle_gamma   90.00
#
_symmetry.space_group_name_H-M   'P 1'
#
loop_
_entity.id
_entity.type
_entity.pdbx_description
1 polymer ?
#
loop_
_entity_poly.entity_id
_entity_poly.type
_entity_poly.pdbx_seq_one_letter_code
_entity_poly.pdbx_strand_id
1 'polypeptide(L)'
;MHKPYRRPTVAVIGAGPAGCAAAADCAFSGFDVTLVEATDEIGGAAAHPGGPAPSKRLRFRTPYLDRKAVDGTAAGFRAHLREALDAAGADVRLRTEARSAAFDHDTGQWRVAVVTPDGDDVVRADVLIRATGGDTVLDIDPGSGRILDAEPRLHRAIEVVGAPNLLFVDAPVTGLSTRRPLDIAEARADHARRYIRALEIRGPGAFTVRASNWHASPQDRRHQIRDLGTIDAASHSFAPAASPIPEARLENR
;
A
#
# COMPACT_ATOMS: atom_id res chain seq x y z
N MET A 1 24.98 -6.93 19.06
CA MET A 1 23.59 -7.04 19.54
C MET A 1 22.78 -7.71 18.44
N HIS A 2 22.20 -8.88 18.69
CA HIS A 2 21.35 -9.57 17.70
C HIS A 2 20.07 -8.74 17.53
N LYS A 3 19.82 -8.22 16.32
CA LYS A 3 18.51 -7.63 16.02
C LYS A 3 17.53 -8.79 15.87
N PRO A 4 16.46 -8.87 16.67
CA PRO A 4 15.46 -9.90 16.45
C PRO A 4 14.89 -9.70 15.05
N TYR A 5 15.06 -10.71 14.20
CA TYR A 5 14.37 -10.73 12.91
C TYR A 5 12.88 -10.82 13.18
N ARG A 6 12.13 -9.94 12.52
CA ARG A 6 10.67 -9.96 12.46
C ARG A 6 10.29 -9.56 11.06
N ARG A 7 9.33 -10.28 10.47
CA ARG A 7 8.82 -9.93 9.15
C ARG A 7 7.94 -8.67 9.26
N PRO A 8 8.14 -7.66 8.40
CA PRO A 8 7.28 -6.48 8.38
C PRO A 8 5.83 -6.85 8.03
N THR A 9 4.92 -6.23 8.76
CA THR A 9 3.47 -6.23 8.56
C THR A 9 3.05 -5.02 7.75
N VAL A 10 2.02 -5.16 6.92
CA VAL A 10 1.57 -4.12 5.98
C VAL A 10 0.08 -3.89 6.11
N ALA A 11 -0.33 -2.64 6.29
CA ALA A 11 -1.73 -2.23 6.19
C ALA A 11 -1.95 -1.53 4.85
N VAL A 12 -2.98 -1.93 4.11
CA VAL A 12 -3.40 -1.30 2.85
C VAL A 12 -4.81 -0.76 3.01
N ILE A 13 -5.01 0.53 2.75
CA ILE A 13 -6.33 1.18 2.88
C ILE A 13 -6.92 1.40 1.49
N GLY A 14 -7.97 0.65 1.16
CA GLY A 14 -8.73 0.72 -0.09
C GLY A 14 -8.49 -0.47 -1.03
N ALA A 15 -9.57 -1.11 -1.48
CA ALA A 15 -9.56 -2.26 -2.39
C ALA A 15 -9.78 -1.88 -3.87
N GLY A 16 -9.34 -0.68 -4.29
CA GLY A 16 -9.22 -0.34 -5.71
C GLY A 16 -8.11 -1.16 -6.40
N PRO A 17 -7.95 -1.05 -7.74
CA PRO A 17 -6.89 -1.75 -8.47
C PRO A 17 -5.48 -1.51 -7.92
N ALA A 18 -5.17 -0.28 -7.51
CA ALA A 18 -3.86 0.05 -6.96
C ALA A 18 -3.60 -0.60 -5.60
N GLY A 19 -4.59 -0.53 -4.69
CA GLY A 19 -4.51 -1.20 -3.38
C GLY A 19 -4.45 -2.72 -3.51
N CYS A 20 -5.26 -3.30 -4.41
CA CYS A 20 -5.23 -4.74 -4.70
C CYS A 20 -3.88 -5.19 -5.28
N ALA A 21 -3.29 -4.41 -6.20
CA ALA A 21 -1.96 -4.71 -6.74
C ALA A 21 -0.90 -4.67 -5.62
N ALA A 22 -0.91 -3.62 -4.79
CA ALA A 22 0.04 -3.47 -3.70
C ALA A 22 -0.09 -4.59 -2.66
N ALA A 23 -1.33 -4.88 -2.23
CA ALA A 23 -1.59 -5.93 -1.26
C ALA A 23 -1.21 -7.31 -1.79
N ALA A 24 -1.62 -7.66 -3.01
CA ALA A 24 -1.32 -8.96 -3.59
C ALA A 24 0.19 -9.13 -3.87
N ASP A 25 0.89 -8.10 -4.36
CA ASP A 25 2.34 -8.20 -4.60
C ASP A 25 3.14 -8.33 -3.29
N CYS A 26 2.76 -7.59 -2.25
CA CYS A 26 3.38 -7.69 -0.93
C CYS A 26 3.08 -9.05 -0.26
N ALA A 27 1.83 -9.52 -0.30
CA ALA A 27 1.43 -10.79 0.30
C ALA A 27 2.05 -11.99 -0.44
N PHE A 28 2.09 -11.96 -1.78
CA PHE A 28 2.77 -12.97 -2.60
C PHE A 28 4.28 -13.04 -2.27
N SER A 29 4.85 -11.94 -1.81
CA SER A 29 6.23 -11.88 -1.33
C SER A 29 6.42 -12.39 0.10
N GLY A 30 5.36 -12.88 0.74
CA GLY A 30 5.39 -13.48 2.06
C GLY A 30 5.23 -12.50 3.22
N PHE A 31 4.94 -11.22 2.98
CA PHE A 31 4.61 -10.26 4.05
C PHE A 31 3.18 -10.48 4.55
N ASP A 32 2.95 -10.24 5.84
CA ASP A 32 1.60 -10.27 6.41
C ASP A 32 0.89 -8.96 6.04
N VAL A 33 -0.12 -9.07 5.18
CA VAL A 33 -0.85 -7.93 4.63
C VAL A 33 -2.28 -7.94 5.11
N THR A 34 -2.72 -6.84 5.73
CA THR A 34 -4.12 -6.54 5.99
C THR A 34 -4.59 -5.44 5.04
N LEU A 35 -5.52 -5.77 4.15
CA LEU A 35 -6.23 -4.81 3.32
C LEU A 35 -7.59 -4.52 3.94
N VAL A 36 -7.91 -3.24 4.15
CA VAL A 36 -9.24 -2.80 4.60
C VAL A 36 -9.96 -2.04 3.50
N GLU A 37 -11.26 -2.28 3.38
CA GLU A 37 -12.16 -1.66 2.42
C GLU A 37 -13.47 -1.29 3.11
N ALA A 38 -13.88 -0.03 2.95
CA ALA A 38 -15.06 0.52 3.61
C ALA A 38 -16.36 -0.11 3.09
N THR A 39 -16.39 -0.49 1.81
CA THR A 39 -17.57 -1.10 1.18
C THR A 39 -17.59 -2.63 1.36
N ASP A 40 -18.69 -3.26 0.96
CA ASP A 40 -18.88 -4.71 0.98
C ASP A 40 -18.34 -5.42 -0.27
N GLU A 41 -17.77 -4.69 -1.22
CA GLU A 41 -17.17 -5.21 -2.45
C GLU A 41 -15.82 -4.54 -2.75
N ILE A 42 -14.91 -5.28 -3.40
CA ILE A 42 -13.66 -4.70 -3.90
C ILE A 42 -13.85 -4.06 -5.29
N GLY A 43 -12.83 -3.36 -5.77
CA GLY A 43 -12.72 -2.89 -7.16
C GLY A 43 -12.70 -1.37 -7.34
N GLY A 44 -13.03 -0.62 -6.28
CA GLY A 44 -13.01 0.84 -6.26
C GLY A 44 -13.87 1.45 -7.38
N ALA A 45 -13.51 2.66 -7.82
CA ALA A 45 -14.28 3.41 -8.82
C ALA A 45 -14.50 2.64 -10.15
N ALA A 46 -13.56 1.77 -10.54
CA ALA A 46 -13.65 1.01 -11.79
C ALA A 46 -14.66 -0.16 -11.75
N ALA A 47 -15.15 -0.54 -10.57
CA ALA A 47 -16.15 -1.58 -10.39
C ALA A 47 -17.43 -1.06 -9.69
N HIS A 48 -17.55 0.25 -9.53
CA HIS A 48 -18.69 0.87 -8.84
C HIS A 48 -20.01 0.58 -9.58
N PRO A 49 -21.08 0.20 -8.86
CA PRO A 49 -22.40 0.01 -9.46
C PRO A 49 -22.86 1.25 -10.25
N GLY A 50 -23.36 1.05 -11.47
CA GLY A 50 -23.82 2.15 -12.33
C GLY A 50 -22.71 2.95 -13.03
N GLY A 51 -21.43 2.65 -12.77
CA GLY A 51 -20.30 3.17 -13.55
C GLY A 51 -20.20 2.55 -14.95
N PRO A 52 -19.34 3.11 -15.83
CA PRO A 52 -19.10 2.52 -17.15
C PRO A 52 -18.45 1.13 -17.02
N ALA A 53 -18.79 0.24 -17.95
CA ALA A 53 -18.21 -1.10 -17.98
C ALA A 53 -16.68 -1.04 -18.11
N PRO A 54 -15.91 -1.80 -17.29
CA PRO A 54 -14.46 -1.76 -17.37
C PRO A 54 -13.97 -2.39 -18.68
N SER A 55 -12.85 -1.90 -19.20
CA SER A 55 -12.21 -2.53 -20.35
C SER A 55 -11.65 -3.91 -19.99
N LYS A 56 -11.70 -4.88 -20.92
CA LYS A 56 -10.96 -6.17 -20.80
C LYS A 56 -9.44 -5.99 -20.61
N ARG A 57 -8.91 -4.81 -20.93
CA ARG A 57 -7.49 -4.46 -20.73
C ARG A 57 -7.18 -3.99 -19.31
N LEU A 58 -8.20 -3.69 -18.50
CA LEU A 58 -8.08 -3.32 -17.09
C LEU A 58 -7.78 -4.57 -16.26
N ARG A 59 -6.58 -5.12 -16.44
CA ARG A 59 -6.10 -6.33 -15.79
C ARG A 59 -4.63 -6.18 -15.43
N PHE A 60 -4.20 -6.86 -14.40
CA PHE A 60 -2.79 -6.99 -14.05
C PHE A 60 -2.01 -7.65 -15.18
N ARG A 61 -0.74 -7.25 -15.30
CA ARG A 61 0.21 -7.79 -16.30
C ARG A 61 1.33 -8.58 -15.63
N THR A 62 1.49 -8.44 -14.33
CA THR A 62 2.36 -9.23 -13.48
C THR A 62 1.86 -10.68 -13.47
N PRO A 63 2.63 -11.66 -13.98
CA PRO A 63 2.11 -13.00 -14.27
C PRO A 63 1.50 -13.73 -13.07
N TYR A 64 2.05 -13.56 -11.86
CA TYR A 64 1.53 -14.20 -10.66
C TYR A 64 0.25 -13.54 -10.11
N LEU A 65 0.00 -12.28 -10.47
CA LEU A 65 -1.24 -11.55 -10.15
C LEU A 65 -2.32 -11.74 -11.23
N ASP A 66 -1.91 -12.00 -12.48
CA ASP A 66 -2.81 -12.15 -13.62
C ASP A 66 -3.45 -13.55 -13.71
N ARG A 67 -4.18 -13.92 -12.66
CA ARG A 67 -4.68 -15.29 -12.43
C ARG A 67 -6.04 -15.57 -13.07
N LYS A 68 -6.82 -14.53 -13.35
CA LYS A 68 -8.17 -14.63 -13.92
C LYS A 68 -8.37 -13.58 -15.01
N ALA A 69 -9.04 -13.92 -16.10
CA ALA A 69 -9.29 -12.97 -17.17
C ALA A 69 -10.36 -11.94 -16.78
N VAL A 70 -10.29 -10.74 -17.37
CA VAL A 70 -11.32 -9.71 -17.24
C VAL A 70 -12.21 -9.75 -18.48
N ASP A 71 -13.51 -9.97 -18.27
CA ASP A 71 -14.51 -10.13 -19.33
C ASP A 71 -15.16 -8.82 -19.80
N GLY A 72 -14.78 -7.70 -19.18
CA GLY A 72 -15.32 -6.37 -19.45
C GLY A 72 -16.54 -6.02 -18.60
N THR A 73 -16.87 -6.83 -17.60
CA THR A 73 -17.90 -6.55 -16.60
C THR A 73 -17.26 -6.13 -15.27
N ALA A 74 -18.01 -5.39 -14.45
CA ALA A 74 -17.56 -5.05 -13.10
C ALA A 74 -17.33 -6.30 -12.25
N ALA A 75 -18.23 -7.29 -12.34
CA ALA A 75 -18.10 -8.57 -11.63
C ALA A 75 -16.84 -9.36 -12.06
N GLY A 76 -16.56 -9.44 -13.36
CA GLY A 76 -15.35 -10.09 -13.87
C GLY A 76 -14.07 -9.37 -13.44
N PHE A 77 -14.10 -8.03 -13.39
CA PHE A 77 -12.98 -7.26 -12.86
C PHE A 77 -12.79 -7.46 -11.34
N ARG A 78 -13.86 -7.47 -10.55
CA ARG A 78 -13.79 -7.82 -9.12
C ARG A 78 -13.22 -9.22 -8.91
N ALA A 79 -13.68 -10.19 -9.70
CA ALA A 79 -13.17 -11.56 -9.62
C ALA A 79 -11.67 -11.65 -9.96
N HIS A 80 -11.19 -10.84 -10.91
CA HIS A 80 -9.76 -10.74 -11.22
C HIS A 80 -8.93 -10.23 -10.03
N LEU A 81 -9.38 -9.15 -9.39
CA LEU A 81 -8.69 -8.60 -8.22
C LEU A 81 -8.74 -9.56 -7.03
N ARG A 82 -9.90 -10.19 -6.79
CA ARG A 82 -10.13 -11.14 -5.70
C ARG A 82 -9.20 -12.35 -5.82
N GLU A 83 -9.13 -12.95 -7.02
CA GLU A 83 -8.26 -14.10 -7.26
C GLU A 83 -6.78 -13.78 -7.00
N ALA A 84 -6.33 -12.58 -7.35
CA ALA A 84 -4.95 -12.15 -7.08
C ALA A 84 -4.67 -12.03 -5.57
N LEU A 85 -5.60 -11.45 -4.81
CA LEU A 85 -5.49 -11.31 -3.35
C LEU A 85 -5.52 -12.66 -2.62
N ASP A 86 -6.48 -13.52 -2.99
CA ASP A 86 -6.67 -14.82 -2.36
C ASP A 86 -5.47 -15.74 -2.64
N ALA A 87 -4.99 -15.79 -3.89
CA ALA A 87 -3.82 -16.57 -4.26
C ALA A 87 -2.52 -16.06 -3.61
N ALA A 88 -2.46 -14.76 -3.29
CA ALA A 88 -1.34 -14.15 -2.57
C ALA A 88 -1.42 -14.34 -1.05
N GLY A 89 -2.59 -14.70 -0.51
CA GLY A 89 -2.79 -14.88 0.93
C GLY A 89 -2.96 -13.58 1.73
N ALA A 90 -3.47 -12.50 1.11
CA ALA A 90 -3.76 -11.26 1.83
C ALA A 90 -5.01 -11.39 2.72
N ASP A 91 -4.98 -10.83 3.94
CA ASP A 91 -6.16 -10.68 4.80
C ASP A 91 -6.99 -9.49 4.30
N VAL A 92 -8.18 -9.75 3.76
CA VAL A 92 -9.06 -8.72 3.17
C VAL A 92 -10.29 -8.52 4.03
N ARG A 93 -10.39 -7.34 4.66
CA ARG A 93 -11.50 -6.95 5.53
C ARG A 93 -12.40 -5.95 4.84
N LEU A 94 -13.58 -6.43 4.43
CA LEU A 94 -14.64 -5.61 3.84
C LEU A 94 -15.48 -4.97 4.95
N ARG A 95 -16.28 -3.95 4.61
CA ARG A 95 -17.08 -3.16 5.56
C ARG A 95 -16.24 -2.64 6.72
N THR A 96 -14.98 -2.32 6.45
CA THR A 96 -13.98 -1.89 7.43
C THR A 96 -13.39 -0.57 6.95
N GLU A 97 -13.79 0.52 7.61
CA GLU A 97 -13.43 1.86 7.19
C GLU A 97 -12.33 2.44 8.08
N ALA A 98 -11.17 2.77 7.49
CA ALA A 98 -10.11 3.48 8.20
C ALA A 98 -10.48 4.96 8.39
N ARG A 99 -10.32 5.47 9.61
CA ARG A 99 -10.66 6.85 10.00
C ARG A 99 -9.43 7.71 10.23
N SER A 100 -8.41 7.13 10.86
CA SER A 100 -7.16 7.80 11.12
C SER A 100 -6.01 6.81 11.19
N ALA A 101 -4.79 7.31 11.03
CA ALA A 101 -3.58 6.57 11.22
C ALA A 101 -2.53 7.42 11.95
N ALA A 102 -1.89 6.85 12.96
CA ALA A 102 -0.80 7.52 13.68
C ALA A 102 0.43 6.60 13.72
N PHE A 103 1.60 7.14 13.39
CA PHE A 103 2.86 6.40 13.53
C PHE A 103 3.37 6.49 14.96
N ASP A 104 3.71 5.35 15.53
CA ASP A 104 4.28 5.22 16.87
C ASP A 104 5.80 5.00 16.73
N HIS A 105 6.59 6.02 17.06
CA HIS A 105 8.05 5.97 16.97
C HIS A 105 8.70 5.01 17.97
N ASP A 106 8.04 4.72 19.09
CA ASP A 106 8.57 3.79 20.08
C ASP A 106 8.49 2.35 19.56
N THR A 107 7.37 1.99 18.93
CA THR A 107 7.16 0.64 18.37
C THR A 107 7.65 0.47 16.94
N GLY A 108 7.75 1.58 16.19
CA GLY A 108 8.04 1.59 14.76
C GLY A 108 6.85 1.18 13.88
N GLN A 109 5.62 1.33 14.37
CA GLN A 109 4.40 0.88 13.70
C GLN A 109 3.36 1.97 13.53
N TRP A 110 2.60 1.87 12.45
CA TRP A 110 1.33 2.55 12.28
C TRP A 110 0.23 1.90 13.12
N ARG A 111 -0.59 2.75 13.73
CA ARG A 111 -1.88 2.41 14.33
C ARG A 111 -2.98 3.00 13.48
N VAL A 112 -3.72 2.17 12.76
CA VAL A 112 -4.85 2.58 11.93
C VAL A 112 -6.14 2.32 12.69
N ALA A 113 -6.85 3.38 13.07
CA ALA A 113 -8.18 3.25 13.66
C ALA A 113 -9.19 2.91 12.57
N VAL A 114 -9.93 1.82 12.75
CA VAL A 114 -10.93 1.34 11.79
C VAL A 114 -12.28 1.16 12.46
N VAL A 115 -13.35 1.39 11.71
CA VAL A 115 -14.72 1.03 12.10
C VAL A 115 -15.10 -0.23 11.33
N THR A 116 -15.45 -1.29 12.06
CA THR A 116 -15.88 -2.58 11.53
C THR A 116 -17.39 -2.77 11.75
N PRO A 117 -18.02 -3.83 11.20
CA PRO A 117 -19.41 -4.15 11.53
C PRO A 117 -19.64 -4.44 13.01
N ASP A 118 -18.59 -4.87 13.73
CA ASP A 118 -18.63 -5.22 15.15
C ASP A 118 -18.23 -4.05 16.08
N GLY A 119 -17.93 -2.88 15.50
CA GLY A 119 -17.51 -1.67 16.22
C GLY A 119 -16.08 -1.24 15.91
N ASP A 120 -15.54 -0.37 16.76
CA ASP A 120 -14.22 0.22 16.60
C ASP A 120 -13.11 -0.82 16.85
N ASP A 121 -12.08 -0.81 15.99
CA ASP A 121 -10.90 -1.68 16.09
C ASP A 121 -9.63 -0.93 15.64
N VAL A 122 -8.46 -1.56 15.78
CA VAL A 122 -7.16 -1.01 15.37
C VAL A 122 -6.38 -2.04 14.57
N VAL A 123 -6.01 -1.67 13.35
CA VAL A 123 -5.01 -2.40 12.55
C VAL A 123 -3.63 -1.83 12.82
N ARG A 124 -2.66 -2.70 13.16
CA ARG A 124 -1.26 -2.32 13.33
C ARG A 124 -0.40 -2.86 12.20
N ALA A 125 0.50 -2.03 11.70
CA ALA A 125 1.42 -2.43 10.65
C ALA A 125 2.74 -1.66 10.70
N ASP A 126 3.83 -2.26 10.23
CA ASP A 126 5.11 -1.58 10.11
C ASP A 126 5.08 -0.60 8.92
N VAL A 127 4.34 -0.93 7.86
CA VAL A 127 4.16 -0.09 6.66
C VAL A 127 2.68 0.19 6.42
N LEU A 128 2.35 1.45 6.13
CA LEU A 128 1.01 1.87 5.73
C LEU A 128 1.01 2.24 4.25
N ILE A 129 0.13 1.60 3.48
CA ILE A 129 -0.10 1.88 2.07
C ILE A 129 -1.48 2.53 1.93
N ARG A 130 -1.50 3.78 1.48
CA ARG A 130 -2.71 4.54 1.19
C ARG A 130 -3.11 4.30 -0.28
N ALA A 131 -4.34 3.83 -0.48
CA ALA A 131 -4.93 3.54 -1.78
C ALA A 131 -6.43 3.93 -1.84
N THR A 132 -6.81 5.01 -1.17
CA THR A 132 -8.20 5.41 -0.92
C THR A 132 -8.84 6.27 -2.02
N GLY A 133 -8.12 6.58 -3.10
CA GLY A 133 -8.60 7.43 -4.19
C GLY A 133 -8.60 8.93 -3.83
N GLY A 134 -9.36 9.75 -4.56
CA GLY A 134 -9.37 11.20 -4.37
C GLY A 134 -10.24 11.72 -3.22
N ASP A 135 -11.34 11.02 -2.91
CA ASP A 135 -12.45 11.59 -2.14
C ASP A 135 -12.51 11.13 -0.67
N THR A 136 -11.62 10.23 -0.26
CA THR A 136 -11.60 9.67 1.10
C THR A 136 -10.72 10.51 2.03
N VAL A 137 -11.30 11.00 3.13
CA VAL A 137 -10.58 11.68 4.21
C VAL A 137 -10.05 10.64 5.19
N LEU A 138 -8.73 10.63 5.37
CA LEU A 138 -8.02 9.81 6.35
C LEU A 138 -7.03 10.72 7.07
N ASP A 139 -7.26 10.95 8.37
CA ASP A 139 -6.36 11.76 9.18
C ASP A 139 -5.08 10.99 9.47
N ILE A 140 -3.95 11.41 8.89
CA ILE A 140 -2.66 10.73 9.05
C ILE A 140 -1.70 11.60 9.86
N ASP A 141 -1.32 11.15 11.05
CA ASP A 141 -0.24 11.72 11.85
C ASP A 141 1.03 10.89 11.68
N PRO A 142 2.13 11.44 11.12
CA PRO A 142 3.40 10.73 10.96
C PRO A 142 4.15 10.50 12.29
N GLY A 143 3.52 10.69 13.44
CA GLY A 143 4.10 10.57 14.78
C GLY A 143 4.58 11.89 15.36
N SER A 144 4.14 13.01 14.77
CA SER A 144 4.56 14.37 15.14
C SER A 144 3.52 15.14 15.96
N GLY A 145 2.31 14.59 16.12
CA GLY A 145 1.17 15.28 16.72
C GLY A 145 0.47 16.24 15.75
N ARG A 146 0.78 16.18 14.45
CA ARG A 146 0.21 17.03 13.40
C ARG A 146 -0.25 16.17 12.23
N ILE A 147 -1.47 16.41 11.78
CA ILE A 147 -2.00 15.74 10.59
C ILE A 147 -1.26 16.23 9.34
N LEU A 148 -0.97 15.32 8.42
CA LEU A 148 -0.39 15.64 7.11
C LEU A 148 -1.28 16.60 6.33
N ASP A 149 -0.63 17.45 5.51
CA ASP A 149 -1.34 18.25 4.51
C ASP A 149 -2.11 17.34 3.54
N ALA A 150 -3.22 17.84 2.98
CA ALA A 150 -4.05 17.09 2.03
C ALA A 150 -3.27 16.63 0.78
N GLU A 151 -2.28 17.41 0.36
CA GLU A 151 -1.36 17.08 -0.75
C GLU A 151 0.09 17.10 -0.24
N PRO A 152 0.54 16.03 0.43
CA PRO A 152 1.88 15.99 0.97
C PRO A 152 2.91 15.86 -0.15
N ARG A 153 4.14 16.29 0.10
CA ARG A 153 5.25 16.11 -0.85
C ARG A 153 5.59 14.63 -0.98
N LEU A 154 5.65 14.14 -2.22
CA LEU A 154 5.95 12.74 -2.52
C LEU A 154 7.30 12.59 -3.23
N HIS A 155 8.18 11.76 -2.68
CA HIS A 155 9.34 11.23 -3.40
C HIS A 155 8.87 10.23 -4.44
N ARG A 156 9.20 10.48 -5.72
CA ARG A 156 8.84 9.64 -6.88
C ARG A 156 7.34 9.35 -7.00
N ALA A 157 6.50 10.26 -6.49
CA ALA A 157 5.04 10.12 -6.45
C ALA A 157 4.57 8.81 -5.76
N ILE A 158 5.26 8.40 -4.69
CA ILE A 158 4.85 7.28 -3.85
C ILE A 158 5.21 7.47 -2.38
N GLU A 159 6.47 7.76 -2.04
CA GLU A 159 6.87 7.84 -0.63
C GLU A 159 6.61 9.23 -0.05
N VAL A 160 6.00 9.30 1.12
CA VAL A 160 5.63 10.59 1.73
C VAL A 160 6.83 11.20 2.46
N VAL A 161 7.26 12.39 2.04
CA VAL A 161 8.41 13.08 2.65
C VAL A 161 8.06 13.50 4.08
N GLY A 162 8.81 13.00 5.05
CA GLY A 162 8.60 13.29 6.47
C GLY A 162 7.63 12.35 7.20
N ALA A 163 7.04 11.36 6.50
CA ALA A 163 6.22 10.33 7.12
C ALA A 163 6.93 8.97 7.05
N PRO A 164 7.25 8.33 8.18
CA PRO A 164 7.89 7.02 8.17
C PRO A 164 7.00 5.93 7.57
N ASN A 165 7.58 5.07 6.73
CA ASN A 165 6.91 3.86 6.25
C ASN A 165 5.53 4.07 5.60
N LEU A 166 5.28 5.27 5.05
CA LEU A 166 4.00 5.64 4.43
C LEU A 166 4.14 5.76 2.91
N LEU A 167 3.35 4.98 2.19
CA LEU A 167 3.37 4.89 0.73
C LEU A 167 2.00 5.21 0.14
N PHE A 168 1.95 6.11 -0.84
CA PHE A 168 0.75 6.47 -1.59
C PHE A 168 0.81 5.82 -2.97
N VAL A 169 0.03 4.75 -3.17
CA VAL A 169 0.04 4.01 -4.45
C VAL A 169 -0.96 4.57 -5.46
N ASP A 170 -1.82 5.48 -5.03
CA ASP A 170 -2.90 6.09 -5.80
C ASP A 170 -2.67 7.59 -6.13
N ALA A 171 -1.44 8.07 -5.94
CA ALA A 171 -1.08 9.45 -6.28
C ALA A 171 -1.37 9.77 -7.77
N PRO A 172 -1.66 11.04 -8.12
CA PRO A 172 -1.96 11.45 -9.48
C PRO A 172 -0.93 10.93 -10.51
N VAL A 173 -1.42 10.57 -11.69
CA VAL A 173 -0.60 9.99 -12.77
C VAL A 173 -0.85 10.74 -14.07
N THR A 174 0.23 11.05 -14.78
CA THR A 174 0.19 11.59 -16.14
C THR A 174 0.33 10.48 -17.17
N GLY A 175 -0.30 10.62 -18.33
CA GLY A 175 -0.08 9.71 -19.46
C GLY A 175 -0.63 8.30 -19.28
N LEU A 176 -1.83 8.15 -18.71
CA LEU A 176 -2.51 6.85 -18.60
C LEU A 176 -2.53 6.09 -19.93
N SER A 177 -2.23 4.78 -19.87
CA SER A 177 -2.22 3.93 -21.06
C SER A 177 -3.53 3.19 -21.24
N THR A 178 -4.10 3.27 -22.44
CA THR A 178 -5.26 2.47 -22.83
C THR A 178 -4.90 1.01 -23.17
N ARG A 179 -3.60 0.68 -23.32
CA ARG A 179 -3.12 -0.69 -23.55
C ARG A 179 -2.75 -1.41 -22.25
N ARG A 180 -2.15 -0.68 -21.30
CA ARG A 180 -1.70 -1.17 -19.99
C ARG A 180 -2.17 -0.19 -18.91
N PRO A 181 -3.48 -0.14 -18.61
CA PRO A 181 -4.05 0.86 -17.71
C PRO A 181 -3.57 0.72 -16.25
N LEU A 182 -3.10 -0.45 -15.83
CA LEU A 182 -2.67 -0.71 -14.46
C LEU A 182 -1.16 -0.73 -14.25
N ASP A 183 -0.33 -0.51 -15.26
CA ASP A 183 1.11 -0.77 -15.08
C ASP A 183 1.85 0.24 -14.19
N ILE A 184 1.38 1.49 -14.06
CA ILE A 184 1.90 2.41 -13.03
C ILE A 184 1.50 1.91 -11.63
N ALA A 185 0.26 1.42 -11.47
CA ALA A 185 -0.18 0.85 -10.21
C ALA A 185 0.63 -0.41 -9.84
N GLU A 186 0.91 -1.28 -10.80
CA GLU A 186 1.78 -2.44 -10.62
C GLU A 186 3.24 -2.05 -10.36
N ALA A 187 3.75 -0.98 -11.00
CA ALA A 187 5.09 -0.46 -10.72
C ALA A 187 5.19 0.12 -9.30
N ARG A 188 4.13 0.77 -8.81
CA ARG A 188 4.04 1.26 -7.44
C ARG A 188 3.90 0.12 -6.42
N ALA A 189 3.18 -0.95 -6.77
CA ALA A 189 3.14 -2.18 -5.97
C ALA A 189 4.54 -2.82 -5.86
N ASP A 190 5.25 -2.95 -6.99
CA ASP A 190 6.63 -3.44 -7.02
C ASP A 190 7.57 -2.57 -6.17
N HIS A 191 7.41 -1.25 -6.22
CA HIS A 191 8.14 -0.32 -5.37
C HIS A 191 7.83 -0.55 -3.88
N ALA A 192 6.55 -0.66 -3.50
CA ALA A 192 6.15 -0.91 -2.13
C ALA A 192 6.76 -2.21 -1.59
N ARG A 193 6.71 -3.29 -2.37
CA ARG A 193 7.36 -4.56 -2.05
C ARG A 193 8.87 -4.41 -1.82
N ARG A 194 9.57 -3.66 -2.67
CA ARG A 194 11.01 -3.36 -2.52
C ARG A 194 11.30 -2.51 -1.28
N TYR A 195 10.46 -1.53 -1.01
CA TYR A 195 10.55 -0.69 0.18
C TYR A 195 10.44 -1.53 1.45
N ILE A 196 9.44 -2.42 1.52
CA ILE A 196 9.23 -3.30 2.68
C ILE A 196 10.43 -4.24 2.87
N ARG A 197 11.00 -4.79 1.79
CA ARG A 197 12.27 -5.55 1.87
C ARG A 197 13.43 -4.73 2.40
N ALA A 198 13.54 -3.46 2.01
CA ALA A 198 14.55 -2.56 2.55
C ALA A 198 14.35 -2.33 4.05
N LEU A 199 13.12 -2.20 4.52
CA LEU A 199 12.79 -2.10 5.95
C LEU A 199 13.10 -3.41 6.70
N GLU A 200 12.74 -4.57 6.14
CA GLU A 200 13.02 -5.89 6.72
C GLU A 200 14.51 -6.09 7.05
N ILE A 201 15.41 -5.69 6.13
CA ILE A 201 16.87 -5.74 6.34
C ILE A 201 17.31 -4.86 7.53
N ARG A 202 16.62 -3.75 7.77
CA ARG A 202 16.97 -2.78 8.82
C ARG A 202 16.40 -3.17 10.17
N GLY A 203 15.27 -3.87 10.19
CA GLY A 203 14.49 -4.24 11.35
C GLY A 203 13.40 -3.20 11.68
N PRO A 204 12.64 -3.42 12.77
CA PRO A 204 11.56 -2.53 13.19
C PRO A 204 12.05 -1.08 13.42
N GLY A 205 11.31 -0.10 12.92
CA GLY A 205 11.65 1.31 13.06
C GLY A 205 11.08 2.20 11.98
N ALA A 206 11.49 3.47 12.00
CA ALA A 206 11.12 4.49 11.05
C ALA A 206 12.10 4.52 9.87
N PHE A 207 11.63 4.15 8.68
CA PHE A 207 12.33 4.37 7.42
C PHE A 207 11.71 5.57 6.71
N THR A 208 12.51 6.57 6.36
CA THR A 208 11.99 7.88 5.95
C THR A 208 12.84 8.47 4.84
N VAL A 209 12.18 9.11 3.87
CA VAL A 209 12.88 9.90 2.85
C VAL A 209 13.48 11.14 3.49
N ARG A 210 14.77 11.38 3.22
CA ARG A 210 15.46 12.61 3.61
C ARG A 210 14.89 13.79 2.83
N ALA A 211 14.42 14.81 3.53
CA ALA A 211 13.88 16.02 2.89
C ALA A 211 14.87 16.71 1.93
N SER A 212 16.18 16.58 2.16
CA SER A 212 17.23 17.14 1.29
C SER A 212 17.44 16.36 -0.02
N ASN A 213 17.01 15.09 -0.06
CA ASN A 213 17.31 14.16 -1.15
C ASN A 213 16.02 13.61 -1.77
N TRP A 214 14.94 14.38 -1.74
CA TRP A 214 13.71 13.99 -2.39
C TRP A 214 13.76 14.28 -3.88
N HIS A 215 13.11 13.44 -4.68
CA HIS A 215 13.02 13.61 -6.13
C HIS A 215 11.56 13.65 -6.56
N ALA A 216 11.19 14.65 -7.36
CA ALA A 216 9.89 14.69 -8.01
C ALA A 216 9.76 13.55 -9.02
N SER A 217 8.53 13.10 -9.27
CA SER A 217 8.27 12.11 -10.30
C SER A 217 8.46 12.71 -11.69
N PRO A 218 9.11 12.00 -12.64
CA PRO A 218 9.20 12.46 -14.03
C PRO A 218 7.82 12.67 -14.66
N GLN A 219 7.70 13.58 -15.62
CA GLN A 219 6.42 13.78 -16.34
C GLN A 219 6.12 12.64 -17.34
N ASP A 220 7.15 11.98 -17.85
CA ASP A 220 7.03 10.85 -18.77
C ASP A 220 6.87 9.52 -18.03
N ARG A 221 5.82 8.80 -18.38
CA ARG A 221 5.43 7.53 -17.79
C ARG A 221 6.51 6.44 -17.83
N ARG A 222 7.32 6.36 -18.89
CA ARG A 222 8.38 5.32 -18.95
C ARG A 222 9.45 5.58 -17.90
N HIS A 223 9.79 6.84 -17.69
CA HIS A 223 10.74 7.26 -16.65
C HIS A 223 10.14 7.07 -15.25
N GLN A 224 8.86 7.39 -15.04
CA GLN A 224 8.17 7.10 -13.78
C GLN A 224 8.27 5.62 -13.39
N ILE A 225 7.91 4.71 -14.31
CA ILE A 225 7.98 3.26 -14.05
C ILE A 225 9.42 2.81 -13.78
N ARG A 226 10.40 3.37 -14.48
CA ARG A 226 11.83 3.05 -14.27
C ARG A 226 12.29 3.45 -12.86
N ASP A 227 11.97 4.67 -12.43
CA ASP A 227 12.42 5.21 -11.15
C ASP A 227 11.81 4.45 -9.96
N LEU A 228 10.56 4.00 -10.09
CA LEU A 228 9.89 3.15 -9.11
C LEU A 228 10.60 1.81 -8.87
N GLY A 229 11.37 1.30 -9.84
CA GLY A 229 12.08 0.03 -9.72
C GLY A 229 13.30 0.04 -8.76
N THR A 230 13.61 1.18 -8.13
CA THR A 230 14.80 1.34 -7.26
C THR A 230 14.44 1.97 -5.91
N ILE A 231 15.10 1.52 -4.85
CA ILE A 231 15.11 2.16 -3.53
C ILE A 231 16.53 2.69 -3.31
N ASP A 232 16.71 4.00 -3.38
CA ASP A 232 18.03 4.62 -3.21
C ASP A 232 18.34 4.83 -1.72
N ALA A 233 19.35 4.12 -1.20
CA ALA A 233 19.77 4.25 0.19
C ALA A 233 20.25 5.68 0.54
N ALA A 234 20.78 6.44 -0.43
CA ALA A 234 21.19 7.83 -0.20
C ALA A 234 19.99 8.77 0.00
N SER A 235 18.82 8.42 -0.53
CA SER A 235 17.58 9.18 -0.34
C SER A 235 16.90 8.92 1.00
N HIS A 236 17.33 7.92 1.79
CA HIS A 236 16.60 7.49 2.98
C HIS A 236 17.44 7.47 4.27
N SER A 237 16.80 7.78 5.39
CA SER A 237 17.31 7.56 6.75
C SER A 237 16.52 6.46 7.47
N PHE A 238 17.14 5.81 8.44
CA PHE A 238 16.50 4.82 9.30
C PHE A 238 16.76 5.12 10.77
N ALA A 239 15.71 5.10 11.59
CA ALA A 239 15.79 5.16 13.04
C ALA A 239 15.14 3.89 13.64
N PRO A 240 15.86 3.09 14.44
CA PRO A 240 15.30 1.86 15.02
C PRO A 240 14.22 2.17 16.06
N ALA A 241 13.23 1.31 16.16
CA ALA A 241 12.22 1.35 17.23
C ALA A 241 12.88 1.12 18.60
N ALA A 242 12.43 1.85 19.63
CA ALA A 242 12.92 1.71 21.00
C ALA A 242 12.34 0.47 21.70
N SER A 243 11.06 0.20 21.46
CA SER A 243 10.28 -0.88 22.07
C SER A 243 9.47 -1.62 20.99
N PRO A 244 10.12 -2.36 20.07
CA PRO A 244 9.43 -3.05 19.00
C PRO A 244 8.50 -4.13 19.54
N ILE A 245 7.28 -4.19 19.00
CA ILE A 245 6.34 -5.26 19.33
C ILE A 245 6.90 -6.57 18.75
N PRO A 246 7.14 -7.61 19.58
CA PRO A 246 7.60 -8.91 19.10
C PRO A 246 6.60 -9.51 18.12
N GLU A 247 7.10 -10.29 17.16
CA GLU A 247 6.22 -11.16 16.39
C GLU A 247 5.49 -12.08 17.38
N ALA A 248 4.16 -12.17 17.31
CA ALA A 248 3.45 -13.21 18.04
C ALA A 248 4.08 -14.52 17.60
N ARG A 249 4.79 -15.22 18.50
CA ARG A 249 5.34 -16.54 18.19
C ARG A 249 4.18 -17.31 17.57
N LEU A 250 4.33 -17.70 16.32
CA LEU A 250 3.49 -18.72 15.73
C LEU A 250 3.69 -19.96 16.62
N GLU A 251 2.81 -20.14 17.60
CA GLU A 251 2.64 -21.44 18.23
C GLU A 251 2.26 -22.37 17.09
N ASN A 252 3.21 -23.23 16.72
CA ASN A 252 3.19 -24.19 15.62
C ASN A 252 1.78 -24.45 15.05
N ARG A 253 1.53 -23.96 13.83
CA ARG A 253 0.52 -24.55 12.95
C ARG A 253 1.09 -25.78 12.25
#